data_AF-A0A364Y8N7-F1
#
_entry.id   AF-A0A364Y8N7-F1
#
_cell.length_a   1.000
_cell.length_b   1.000
_cell.length_c   1.000
_cell.angle_alpha   90.00
_cell.angle_beta   90.00
_cell.angle_gamma   90.00
#
_symmetry.space_group_name_H-M   'P 1'
#
loop_
_entity.id
_entity.type
_entity.pdbx_description
1 polymer ?
#
loop_
_entity_poly.entity_id
_entity_poly.type
_entity_poly.pdbx_seq_one_letter_code
_entity_poly.pdbx_strand_id
1 'polypeptide(L)'
;MKTFKKIASKWYVSGVIALALFITSCQSPESKRSQVSSATGEELFIGLFFGEGKVAAMVPELYERSQLKNYLTSEAEIAAFKKFQQQAIQVIGESNPLFFKSFKRDITSGDHLRISAALKRSSAVLVRTIESMYGVKENDFLELTQQLKSKTNFKEVVLSGSVVNRGEFKAKSVGLL
;
A
#
# COMPACT_ATOMS: atom_id res chain seq x y z
N MET A 1 -2.88 -21.23 -48.14
CA MET A 1 -3.99 -20.47 -47.48
C MET A 1 -5.40 -20.86 -47.98
N LYS A 2 -5.70 -22.13 -48.33
CA LYS A 2 -7.04 -22.54 -48.85
C LYS A 2 -7.89 -23.33 -47.83
N THR A 3 -7.31 -23.76 -46.72
CA THR A 3 -7.96 -24.58 -45.69
C THR A 3 -8.72 -23.75 -44.65
N PHE A 4 -8.29 -22.50 -44.39
CA PHE A 4 -8.94 -21.61 -43.42
C PHE A 4 -10.35 -21.16 -43.85
N LYS A 5 -10.60 -20.95 -45.15
CA LYS A 5 -11.91 -20.51 -45.64
C LYS A 5 -13.02 -21.57 -45.48
N LYS A 6 -12.68 -22.86 -45.43
CA LYS A 6 -13.66 -23.95 -45.26
C LYS A 6 -14.14 -24.14 -43.82
N ILE A 7 -13.37 -23.67 -42.84
CA ILE A 7 -13.68 -23.85 -41.42
C ILE A 7 -14.62 -22.72 -40.94
N ALA A 8 -14.47 -21.52 -41.49
CA ALA A 8 -15.29 -20.35 -41.16
C ALA A 8 -16.72 -20.34 -41.76
N SER A 9 -17.04 -21.26 -42.68
CA SER A 9 -18.35 -21.28 -43.36
C SER A 9 -19.42 -22.09 -42.62
N LYS A 10 -19.10 -22.67 -41.45
CA LYS A 10 -20.03 -23.50 -40.70
C LYS A 10 -20.53 -22.71 -39.49
N TRP A 11 -21.86 -22.52 -39.43
CA TRP A 11 -22.51 -21.63 -38.47
C TRP A 11 -22.18 -21.96 -37.00
N TYR A 12 -21.94 -23.24 -36.69
CA TYR A 12 -21.53 -23.68 -35.35
C TYR A 12 -20.11 -23.23 -34.95
N VAL A 13 -19.20 -23.05 -35.91
CA VAL A 13 -17.83 -22.59 -35.62
C VAL A 13 -17.83 -21.14 -35.14
N SER A 14 -18.72 -20.30 -35.69
CA SER A 14 -18.94 -18.93 -35.22
C SER A 14 -19.48 -18.91 -33.79
N GLY A 15 -20.42 -19.80 -33.46
CA GLY A 15 -20.99 -19.92 -32.11
C GLY A 15 -19.98 -20.36 -31.05
N VAL A 16 -19.10 -21.32 -31.36
CA VAL A 16 -18.07 -21.81 -30.41
C VAL A 16 -17.00 -20.75 -30.14
N ILE A 17 -16.61 -19.98 -31.16
CA ILE A 17 -15.61 -18.90 -31.01
C ILE A 17 -16.19 -17.74 -30.19
N ALA A 18 -17.44 -17.35 -30.43
CA ALA A 18 -18.12 -16.32 -29.63
C ALA A 18 -18.32 -16.75 -28.17
N LEU A 19 -18.65 -18.02 -27.94
CA LEU A 19 -18.78 -18.59 -26.60
C LEU A 19 -17.43 -18.61 -25.86
N ALA A 20 -16.34 -18.98 -26.53
CA ALA A 20 -14.99 -19.00 -25.94
C ALA A 20 -14.50 -17.59 -25.55
N LEU A 21 -14.88 -16.56 -26.32
CA LEU A 21 -14.55 -15.17 -25.99
C LEU A 21 -15.36 -14.63 -24.80
N PHE A 22 -16.57 -15.14 -24.56
CA PHE A 22 -17.42 -14.68 -23.44
C PHE A 22 -16.91 -15.15 -22.07
N ILE A 23 -16.28 -16.32 -22.00
CA ILE A 23 -15.79 -16.91 -20.72
C ILE A 23 -14.50 -16.23 -20.21
N THR A 24 -13.78 -15.53 -21.09
CA THR A 24 -12.50 -14.90 -20.72
C THR A 24 -12.69 -13.56 -19.99
N SER A 25 -13.90 -12.99 -20.01
CA SER A 25 -14.19 -11.67 -19.41
C SER A 25 -14.46 -11.72 -17.89
N CYS A 26 -14.39 -12.89 -17.25
CA CYS A 26 -14.63 -13.07 -15.82
C CYS A 26 -13.36 -13.40 -15.01
N GLN A 27 -12.19 -12.85 -15.36
CA GLN A 27 -11.06 -12.83 -14.42
C GLN A 27 -11.24 -11.69 -13.43
N SER A 28 -12.02 -11.95 -12.37
CA SER A 28 -12.08 -11.09 -11.19
C SER A 28 -10.68 -10.95 -10.56
N PRO A 29 -10.30 -9.77 -10.02
CA PRO A 29 -9.01 -9.53 -9.35
C PRO A 29 -8.91 -10.22 -7.96
N GLU A 30 -9.41 -11.45 -7.85
CA GLU A 30 -9.57 -12.21 -6.62
C GLU A 30 -8.23 -12.68 -6.02
N SER A 31 -7.18 -12.78 -6.84
CA SER A 31 -5.89 -13.33 -6.39
C SER A 31 -5.16 -12.46 -5.36
N LYS A 32 -5.25 -11.13 -5.46
CA LYS A 32 -4.61 -10.21 -4.50
C LYS A 32 -5.40 -10.09 -3.20
N ARG A 33 -6.74 -10.11 -3.27
CA ARG A 33 -7.61 -9.95 -2.10
C ARG A 33 -7.58 -11.18 -1.19
N SER A 34 -7.51 -12.39 -1.76
CA SER A 34 -7.44 -13.63 -0.99
C SER A 34 -6.17 -13.73 -0.12
N GLN A 35 -5.04 -13.19 -0.58
CA GLN A 35 -3.78 -13.22 0.19
C GLN A 35 -3.75 -12.21 1.35
N VAL A 36 -4.46 -11.07 1.25
CA VAL A 36 -4.61 -10.12 2.38
C VAL A 36 -5.49 -10.72 3.48
N SER A 37 -6.47 -11.55 3.12
CA SER A 37 -7.38 -12.16 4.09
C SER A 37 -6.71 -13.22 4.98
N SER A 38 -5.69 -13.91 4.45
CA SER A 38 -4.97 -14.97 5.16
C SER A 38 -3.89 -14.43 6.10
N ALA A 39 -3.38 -13.22 5.88
CA ALA A 39 -2.37 -12.59 6.73
C ALA A 39 -2.84 -12.42 8.19
N THR A 40 -1.94 -12.54 9.16
CA THR A 40 -2.27 -12.26 10.57
C THR A 40 -2.42 -10.76 10.83
N GLY A 41 -2.93 -10.38 12.00
CA GLY A 41 -3.04 -8.96 12.34
C GLY A 41 -1.69 -8.27 12.49
N GLU A 42 -0.69 -9.00 12.98
CA GLU A 42 0.70 -8.57 13.09
C GLU A 42 1.33 -8.39 11.71
N GLU A 43 1.15 -9.35 10.81
CA GLU A 43 1.66 -9.26 9.43
C GLU A 43 1.03 -8.09 8.66
N LEU A 44 -0.29 -7.88 8.84
CA LEU A 44 -0.98 -6.72 8.28
C LEU A 44 -0.42 -5.42 8.84
N PHE A 45 -0.18 -5.38 10.15
CA PHE A 45 0.36 -4.18 10.81
C PHE A 45 1.76 -3.86 10.30
N ILE A 46 2.64 -4.87 10.22
CA ILE A 46 4.01 -4.71 9.74
C ILE A 46 4.01 -4.22 8.28
N GLY A 47 3.19 -4.83 7.42
CA GLY A 47 3.13 -4.42 6.03
C GLY A 47 2.62 -3.00 5.82
N LEU A 48 1.63 -2.57 6.61
CA LEU A 48 1.03 -1.25 6.46
C LEU A 48 1.85 -0.14 7.10
N PHE A 49 2.45 -0.37 8.27
CA PHE A 49 3.16 0.67 9.02
C PHE A 49 4.67 0.67 8.78
N PHE A 50 5.28 -0.49 8.53
CA PHE A 50 6.72 -0.59 8.28
C PHE A 50 7.07 -0.85 6.82
N GLY A 51 6.07 -1.04 5.94
CA GLY A 51 6.30 -1.26 4.52
C GLY A 51 7.04 -2.56 4.21
N GLU A 52 6.90 -3.57 5.06
CA GLU A 52 7.64 -4.83 4.94
C GLU A 52 6.75 -6.07 4.76
N GLY A 53 7.28 -7.06 4.05
CA GLY A 53 6.63 -8.35 3.88
C GLY A 53 5.60 -8.37 2.75
N LYS A 54 4.84 -9.46 2.69
CA LYS A 54 3.92 -9.76 1.58
C LYS A 54 2.80 -8.73 1.46
N VAL A 55 2.32 -8.22 2.59
CA VAL A 55 1.23 -7.23 2.62
C VAL A 55 1.66 -5.89 2.01
N ALA A 56 2.89 -5.43 2.29
CA ALA A 56 3.40 -4.19 1.72
C ALA A 56 3.50 -4.26 0.19
N ALA A 57 3.95 -5.40 -0.36
CA ALA A 57 4.03 -5.61 -1.80
C ALA A 57 2.67 -5.57 -2.53
N MET A 58 1.55 -5.66 -1.79
CA MET A 58 0.20 -5.60 -2.35
C MET A 58 -0.39 -4.18 -2.36
N VAL A 59 0.26 -3.22 -1.70
CA VAL A 59 -0.13 -1.81 -1.69
C VAL A 59 1.02 -1.01 -2.31
N PRO A 60 1.10 -0.93 -3.65
CA PRO A 60 2.22 -0.29 -4.35
C PRO A 60 2.45 1.15 -3.88
N GLU A 61 1.37 1.87 -3.56
CA GLU A 61 1.47 3.26 -3.07
C GLU A 61 2.18 3.36 -1.72
N LEU A 62 2.11 2.33 -0.87
CA LEU A 62 2.85 2.26 0.39
C LEU A 62 4.28 1.74 0.16
N TYR A 63 4.44 0.74 -0.71
CA TYR A 63 5.76 0.16 -1.01
C TYR A 63 6.71 1.16 -1.66
N GLU A 64 6.23 1.93 -2.64
CA GLU A 64 7.01 2.97 -3.34
C GLU A 64 7.33 4.14 -2.40
N ARG A 65 6.49 4.38 -1.38
CA ARG A 65 6.72 5.41 -0.36
C ARG A 65 7.57 4.92 0.81
N SER A 66 7.61 3.61 1.09
CA SER A 66 8.46 3.02 2.11
C SER A 66 9.89 2.89 1.61
N GLN A 67 10.50 4.04 1.33
CA GLN A 67 11.91 4.17 0.94
C GLN A 67 12.87 3.84 2.11
N LEU A 68 12.34 3.46 3.28
CA LEU A 68 13.11 3.10 4.48
C LEU A 68 14.20 2.07 4.18
N LYS A 69 13.93 1.08 3.32
CA LYS A 69 14.94 0.08 2.92
C LYS A 69 16.11 0.66 2.15
N ASN A 70 15.92 1.79 1.45
CA ASN A 70 17.00 2.47 0.74
C ASN A 70 17.87 3.32 1.69
N TYR A 71 17.43 3.56 2.93
CA TYR A 71 18.19 4.25 3.96
C TYR A 71 18.87 3.29 4.95
N LEU A 72 18.43 2.03 5.04
CA LEU A 72 19.08 1.00 5.84
C LEU A 72 20.13 0.30 4.98
N THR A 73 21.40 0.70 5.12
CA THR A 73 22.47 0.29 4.20
C THR A 73 23.38 -0.79 4.77
N SER A 74 23.46 -0.89 6.10
CA SER A 74 24.25 -1.89 6.80
C SER A 74 23.40 -3.00 7.41
N GLU A 75 23.97 -4.20 7.55
CA GLU A 75 23.31 -5.32 8.23
C GLU A 75 22.94 -4.98 9.69
N ALA A 76 23.76 -4.16 10.35
CA ALA A 76 23.50 -3.71 11.72
C ALA A 76 22.24 -2.83 11.82
N GLU A 77 22.05 -1.90 10.88
CA GLU A 77 20.86 -1.05 10.80
C GLU A 77 19.60 -1.86 10.50
N ILE A 78 19.70 -2.82 9.57
CA ILE A 78 18.59 -3.72 9.24
C ILE A 78 18.21 -4.56 10.47
N ALA A 79 19.19 -5.11 11.18
CA ALA A 79 18.96 -5.89 12.39
C ALA A 79 18.35 -5.04 13.52
N ALA A 80 18.82 -3.81 13.70
CA ALA A 80 18.27 -2.87 14.68
C ALA A 80 16.81 -2.51 14.35
N PHE A 81 16.51 -2.24 13.08
CA PHE A 81 15.15 -1.94 12.62
C PHE A 81 14.21 -3.13 12.84
N LYS A 82 14.65 -4.34 12.51
CA LYS A 82 13.88 -5.57 12.75
C LYS A 82 13.62 -5.81 14.25
N LYS A 83 14.63 -5.55 15.10
CA LYS A 83 14.48 -5.63 16.55
C LYS A 83 13.46 -4.61 17.06
N PHE A 84 13.51 -3.38 16.55
CA PHE A 84 12.52 -2.34 16.86
C PHE A 84 11.10 -2.77 16.47
N GLN A 85 10.90 -3.31 15.26
CA GLN A 85 9.59 -3.82 14.82
C GLN A 85 9.07 -4.90 15.78
N GLN A 86 9.92 -5.87 16.14
CA GLN A 86 9.56 -6.95 17.05
C GLN A 86 9.18 -6.43 18.44
N GLN A 87 9.95 -5.49 18.97
CA GLN A 87 9.64 -4.83 20.25
C GLN A 87 8.33 -4.06 20.20
N ALA A 88 8.08 -3.31 19.12
CA ALA A 88 6.82 -2.58 18.95
C ALA A 88 5.62 -3.53 18.95
N ILE A 89 5.70 -4.64 18.19
CA ILE A 89 4.64 -5.66 18.17
C ILE A 89 4.42 -6.28 19.55
N GLN A 90 5.50 -6.61 20.25
CA GLN A 90 5.43 -7.17 21.60
C GLN A 90 4.73 -6.22 22.58
N VAL A 91 5.18 -4.95 22.65
CA VAL A 91 4.60 -3.95 23.56
C VAL A 91 3.12 -3.70 23.26
N ILE A 92 2.75 -3.63 21.98
CA ILE A 92 1.35 -3.49 21.57
C ILE A 92 0.52 -4.71 22.00
N GLY A 93 1.06 -5.92 21.80
CA GLY A 93 0.38 -7.17 22.17
C GLY A 93 0.22 -7.33 23.68
N GLU A 94 1.23 -6.96 24.47
CA GLU A 94 1.20 -7.01 25.93
C GLU A 94 0.24 -5.97 26.51
N SER A 95 0.22 -4.75 25.96
CA SER A 95 -0.70 -3.69 26.40
C SER A 95 -2.15 -3.94 25.97
N ASN A 96 -2.37 -4.62 24.85
CA ASN A 96 -3.70 -5.00 24.38
C ASN A 96 -3.69 -6.32 23.60
N PRO A 97 -3.97 -7.45 24.26
CA PRO A 97 -3.95 -8.78 23.63
C PRO A 97 -4.93 -8.96 22.46
N LEU A 98 -5.98 -8.13 22.36
CA LEU A 98 -6.98 -8.19 21.30
C LEU A 98 -6.71 -7.20 20.15
N PHE A 99 -5.63 -6.42 20.23
CA PHE A 99 -5.32 -5.37 19.28
C PHE A 99 -5.21 -5.90 17.86
N PHE A 100 -4.30 -6.85 17.60
CA PHE A 100 -4.05 -7.36 16.25
C PHE A 100 -5.26 -8.09 15.66
N LYS A 101 -6.04 -8.78 16.49
CA LYS A 101 -7.30 -9.41 16.08
C LYS A 101 -8.33 -8.36 15.62
N SER A 102 -8.51 -7.30 16.40
CA SER A 102 -9.45 -6.22 16.08
C SER A 102 -8.98 -5.41 14.87
N PHE A 103 -7.67 -5.15 14.78
CA PHE A 103 -7.06 -4.47 13.66
C PHE A 103 -7.27 -5.24 12.36
N LYS A 104 -6.97 -6.55 12.34
CA LYS A 104 -7.23 -7.42 11.18
C LYS A 104 -8.67 -7.31 10.73
N ARG A 105 -9.62 -7.53 11.65
CA ARG A 105 -11.06 -7.48 11.36
C ARG A 105 -11.47 -6.16 10.72
N ASP A 106 -10.97 -5.04 11.23
CA ASP A 106 -11.38 -3.71 10.77
C ASP A 106 -10.71 -3.36 9.43
N ILE A 107 -9.44 -3.74 9.22
CA ILE A 107 -8.71 -3.52 7.95
C ILE A 107 -9.23 -4.39 6.81
N THR A 108 -9.66 -5.63 7.09
CA THR A 108 -10.19 -6.53 6.07
C THR A 108 -11.70 -6.38 5.84
N SER A 109 -12.34 -5.44 6.54
CA SER A 109 -13.80 -5.26 6.51
C SER A 109 -14.38 -4.84 5.16
N GLY A 110 -13.56 -4.22 4.30
CA GLY A 110 -14.02 -3.60 3.04
C GLY A 110 -14.80 -2.30 3.24
N ASP A 111 -15.07 -1.90 4.47
CA ASP A 111 -15.70 -0.62 4.81
C ASP A 111 -14.61 0.45 4.97
N HIS A 112 -14.58 1.39 4.03
CA HIS A 112 -13.56 2.45 4.00
C HIS A 112 -13.52 3.31 5.27
N LEU A 113 -14.67 3.55 5.93
CA LEU A 113 -14.72 4.32 7.17
C LEU A 113 -14.11 3.52 8.32
N ARG A 114 -14.40 2.22 8.41
CA ARG A 114 -13.80 1.33 9.41
C ARG A 114 -12.30 1.16 9.21
N ILE A 115 -11.87 1.00 7.96
CA ILE A 115 -10.46 0.92 7.59
C ILE A 115 -9.74 2.21 8.00
N SER A 116 -10.29 3.38 7.64
CA SER A 116 -9.72 4.68 8.01
C SER A 116 -9.62 4.87 9.52
N ALA A 117 -10.68 4.52 10.25
CA ALA A 117 -10.68 4.59 11.72
C ALA A 117 -9.68 3.61 12.36
N ALA A 118 -9.51 2.41 11.78
CA ALA A 118 -8.51 1.45 12.22
C ALA A 118 -7.09 1.99 12.01
N LEU A 119 -6.77 2.52 10.83
CA LEU A 119 -5.47 3.13 10.55
C LEU A 119 -5.15 4.29 11.49
N LYS A 120 -6.11 5.19 11.73
CA LYS A 120 -5.94 6.32 12.66
C LYS A 120 -5.67 5.86 14.10
N ARG A 121 -6.44 4.89 14.60
CA ARG A 121 -6.25 4.33 15.95
C ARG A 121 -4.91 3.62 16.06
N SER A 122 -4.54 2.82 15.07
CA SER A 122 -3.27 2.09 15.04
C SER A 122 -2.07 3.02 14.97
N SER A 123 -2.17 4.14 14.25
CA SER A 123 -1.12 5.18 14.24
C SER A 123 -0.91 5.78 15.64
N ALA A 124 -1.99 6.12 16.35
CA ALA A 124 -1.89 6.63 17.72
C ALA A 124 -1.30 5.60 18.69
N VAL A 125 -1.65 4.31 18.52
CA VAL A 125 -1.04 3.22 19.29
C VAL A 125 0.45 3.13 19.01
N LEU A 126 0.87 3.14 17.74
CA LEU A 126 2.28 3.07 17.37
C LEU A 126 3.10 4.24 17.94
N VAL A 127 2.57 5.46 17.87
CA VAL A 127 3.22 6.64 18.48
C VAL A 127 3.43 6.42 19.96
N ARG A 128 2.38 6.09 20.73
CA ARG A 128 2.49 5.82 22.17
C ARG A 128 3.46 4.69 22.49
N THR A 129 3.49 3.65 21.66
CA THR A 129 4.45 2.56 21.81
C THR A 129 5.89 3.07 21.64
N ILE A 130 6.16 3.90 20.64
CA ILE A 130 7.48 4.52 20.44
C ILE A 130 7.85 5.39 21.65
N GLU A 131 6.91 6.22 22.14
CA GLU A 131 7.12 7.04 23.33
C GLU A 131 7.46 6.18 24.56
N SER A 132 6.75 5.07 24.76
CA SER A 132 6.99 4.17 25.89
C SER A 132 8.35 3.45 25.80
N MET A 133 8.81 3.11 24.60
CA MET A 133 10.07 2.40 24.39
C MET A 133 11.29 3.30 24.54
N TYR A 134 11.20 4.57 24.11
CA TYR A 134 12.35 5.47 24.02
C TYR A 134 12.27 6.71 24.92
N GLY A 135 11.15 6.91 25.63
CA GLY A 135 10.93 8.08 26.50
C GLY A 135 10.82 9.41 25.74
N VAL A 136 10.69 9.35 24.41
CA VAL A 136 10.54 10.51 23.51
C VAL A 136 9.10 11.01 23.66
N LYS A 137 8.88 12.31 23.91
CA LYS A 137 7.52 12.88 24.01
C LYS A 137 7.03 13.28 22.61
N GLU A 138 5.71 13.28 22.38
CA GLU A 138 5.07 13.70 21.11
C GLU A 138 5.65 15.02 20.54
N ASN A 139 6.03 15.95 21.42
CA ASN A 139 6.62 17.24 21.09
C ASN A 139 8.01 17.13 20.43
N ASP A 140 8.83 16.16 20.84
CA ASP A 140 10.15 15.91 20.27
C ASP A 140 10.03 15.30 18.86
N PHE A 141 8.99 14.51 18.63
CA PHE A 141 8.66 13.94 17.33
C PHE A 141 8.19 15.02 16.36
N LEU A 142 7.37 15.97 16.83
CA LEU A 142 6.92 17.13 16.06
C LEU A 142 8.11 18.01 15.65
N GLU A 143 9.05 18.26 16.57
CA GLU A 143 10.27 19.02 16.28
C GLU A 143 11.13 18.33 15.21
N LEU A 144 11.30 17.01 15.30
CA LEU A 144 11.97 16.21 14.26
C LEU A 144 11.26 16.30 12.90
N THR A 145 9.92 16.26 12.87
CA THR A 145 9.18 16.41 11.60
C THR A 145 9.29 17.83 11.02
N GLN A 146 9.40 18.85 11.87
CA GLN A 146 9.62 20.24 11.47
C GLN A 146 11.04 20.43 10.93
N GLN A 147 12.05 19.83 11.58
CA GLN A 147 13.43 19.83 11.13
C GLN A 147 13.58 19.09 9.79
N LEU A 148 12.92 17.94 9.59
CA LEU A 148 12.90 17.21 8.33
C LEU A 148 12.18 17.98 7.19
N LYS A 149 11.12 18.73 7.50
CA LYS A 149 10.48 19.65 6.54
C LYS A 149 11.36 20.85 6.16
N SER A 150 12.26 21.26 7.06
CA SER A 150 13.17 22.40 6.83
C SER A 150 14.46 22.02 6.10
N LYS A 151 14.94 20.78 6.28
CA LYS A 151 16.16 20.26 5.62
C LYS A 151 15.91 19.65 4.24
N THR A 152 14.66 19.34 3.91
CA THR A 152 14.30 18.76 2.62
C THR A 152 13.16 19.57 2.03
N ASN A 153 13.27 19.96 0.76
CA ASN A 153 12.22 20.60 -0.02
C ASN A 153 11.04 19.62 -0.18
N PHE A 154 10.27 19.41 0.89
CA PHE A 154 9.23 18.39 1.01
C PHE A 154 8.04 18.67 0.06
N LYS A 155 8.00 19.88 -0.50
CA LYS A 155 7.07 20.29 -1.54
C LYS A 155 7.35 19.58 -2.87
N GLU A 156 8.59 19.24 -3.19
CA GLU A 156 8.91 18.46 -4.39
C GLU A 156 8.65 16.96 -4.21
N VAL A 157 8.98 16.36 -3.06
CA VAL A 157 8.82 14.91 -2.86
C VAL A 157 7.35 14.47 -2.79
N VAL A 158 6.44 15.34 -2.32
CA VAL A 158 5.00 15.01 -2.21
C VAL A 158 4.18 15.52 -3.40
N LEU A 159 4.63 16.55 -4.15
CA LEU A 159 3.90 17.03 -5.33
C LEU A 159 4.45 16.50 -6.66
N SER A 160 5.66 15.94 -6.72
CA SER A 160 6.17 15.29 -7.95
C SER A 160 5.48 13.95 -8.24
N GLY A 161 4.89 13.30 -7.23
CA GLY A 161 4.01 12.13 -7.41
C GLY A 161 2.59 12.47 -7.85
N SER A 162 2.28 13.77 -8.04
CA SER A 162 0.99 14.25 -8.56
C SER A 162 1.10 14.81 -9.98
N VAL A 163 2.06 14.34 -10.79
CA VAL A 163 1.99 14.50 -12.24
C VAL A 163 1.15 13.35 -12.79
N VAL A 164 -0.15 13.40 -12.50
CA VAL A 164 -1.13 12.83 -13.41
C VAL A 164 -1.00 13.63 -14.70
N ASN A 165 -0.55 12.92 -15.72
CA ASN A 165 -0.59 13.26 -17.12
C ASN A 165 -2.03 13.67 -17.49
N ARG A 166 -2.36 14.95 -17.30
CA ARG A 166 -3.56 15.56 -17.88
C ARG A 166 -3.14 15.97 -19.28
N GLY A 167 -3.48 15.10 -20.24
CA GLY A 167 -3.20 15.29 -21.65
C GLY A 167 -3.51 16.72 -22.09
N GLU A 168 -2.56 17.25 -22.86
CA GLU A 168 -2.75 18.18 -23.97
C GLU A 168 -4.08 18.95 -24.00
N PHE A 169 -4.10 20.13 -23.38
CA PHE A 169 -4.92 21.22 -23.90
C PHE A 169 -3.98 22.26 -24.51
N LYS A 170 -3.78 22.12 -25.81
CA LYS A 170 -3.03 23.03 -26.68
C LYS A 170 -3.76 24.37 -26.73
N ALA A 171 -3.45 25.28 -25.82
CA ALA A 171 -3.80 26.68 -25.94
C ALA A 171 -2.93 27.28 -27.06
N LYS A 172 -3.50 27.33 -28.27
CA LYS A 172 -2.95 28.05 -29.41
C LYS A 172 -3.05 29.55 -29.11
N SER A 173 -1.94 30.17 -28.74
CA SER A 173 -1.77 31.61 -28.80
C SER A 173 -1.67 32.05 -30.27
N VAL A 174 -2.66 32.80 -30.71
CA VAL A 174 -2.62 33.74 -31.84
C VAL A 174 -3.31 34.97 -31.25
N GLY A 175 -2.77 36.17 -31.18
CA GLY A 175 -1.62 36.83 -31.77
C GLY A 175 -1.86 38.30 -31.43
N LEU A 176 -0.89 38.96 -30.81
CA LEU A 176 -0.89 40.41 -30.63
C LEU A 176 -0.39 41.00 -31.93
N LEU A 177 -1.27 41.68 -32.68
CA LEU A 177 -1.05 42.88 -33.48
C LEU A 177 -2.42 43.44 -33.89
#